data_AF-A0A1J4WUW8-F1
#
_entry.id   AF-A0A1J4WUW8-F1
#
_cell.length_a   1.000
_cell.length_b   1.000
_cell.length_c   1.000
_cell.angle_alpha   90.00
_cell.angle_beta   90.00
_cell.angle_gamma   90.00
#
_symmetry.space_group_name_H-M   'P 1'
#
loop_
_entity.id
_entity.type
_entity.pdbx_description
1 polymer ?
#
loop_
_entity_poly.entity_id
_entity_poly.type
_entity_poly.pdbx_seq_one_letter_code
_entity_poly.pdbx_strand_id
1 'polypeptide(L)'
;MSNSSGATLIGKNVWIKSNATMNGLVINQNMTGTILLGTGSLTVGWDGVRMGSGRIIGGTGSVAARGGYTQTGGIVRVGNGTFTVSGSFVVSGSATDFTSTGTVILNGGAQNLNAAYRASFTNLTIASTGATTLLSDVSTVSGTLQISTGATVSLGSYALYATGATIINYGTITEGTGYISHTSSNVLITDASYAEDNALTPGTVYFTVTDSDENIDGTAQDTMTITVTSSSGDSESVTLTETTNTSGIFRGSILASSSTSYVASNGALESTTTSTISFTYTDAQDTSDTGSDTATLTITASSAASSSTTTGGGGGRRGGGGSTPAPIATQSATSSQPAAAPLPEVRGHLSVSIEGQQVVFRDVPVTEWFALYILSLVDAGVISGYRDAQGELTGEFKPGNSVTYAEIAKMAVEAAGLMPRIGSLPNNRSARGQWSSGYIAALEERGVSLFASSGLDVNTPAPRGAVLQIILETFGQTIASAQGGMYSDVSAETKFAGAVETATSDGIVSGDDGKNTFRPTAPINRAETAKIVRNAMMKY
;
A
#
# COMPACT_ATOMS: atom_id res chain seq x y z
N MET A 1 -8.18 -38.39 -14.19
CA MET A 1 -8.55 -37.76 -15.47
C MET A 1 -8.97 -38.82 -16.46
N SER A 2 -10.08 -38.61 -17.16
CA SER A 2 -10.49 -39.37 -18.35
C SER A 2 -10.32 -38.49 -19.58
N ASN A 3 -9.73 -39.01 -20.66
CA ASN A 3 -9.71 -38.29 -21.94
C ASN A 3 -11.10 -38.28 -22.59
N SER A 4 -11.24 -37.65 -23.76
CA SER A 4 -12.48 -37.62 -24.55
C SER A 4 -13.01 -39.01 -24.96
N SER A 5 -12.20 -40.07 -24.79
CA SER A 5 -12.60 -41.47 -25.02
C SER A 5 -12.89 -42.24 -23.72
N GLY A 6 -12.95 -41.57 -22.56
CA GLY A 6 -13.28 -42.21 -21.27
C GLY A 6 -12.16 -43.01 -20.61
N ALA A 7 -10.93 -42.98 -21.14
CA ALA A 7 -9.82 -43.79 -20.63
C ALA A 7 -9.19 -43.17 -19.36
N THR A 8 -9.05 -43.96 -18.29
CA THR A 8 -8.49 -43.51 -17.00
C THR A 8 -6.97 -43.33 -17.08
N LEU A 9 -6.47 -42.12 -16.80
CA LEU A 9 -5.05 -41.76 -16.87
C LEU A 9 -4.29 -42.00 -15.56
N ILE A 10 -4.26 -43.25 -15.06
CA ILE A 10 -3.51 -43.59 -13.84
C ILE A 10 -1.99 -43.57 -14.13
N GLY A 11 -1.22 -42.82 -13.33
CA GLY A 11 0.26 -42.80 -13.40
C GLY A 11 0.86 -42.10 -14.63
N LYS A 12 0.07 -41.32 -15.38
CA LYS A 12 0.54 -40.58 -16.56
C LYS A 12 0.72 -39.09 -16.26
N ASN A 13 1.68 -38.47 -16.96
CA ASN A 13 1.85 -37.02 -16.93
C ASN A 13 1.04 -36.38 -18.05
N VAL A 14 0.32 -35.31 -17.74
CA VAL A 14 -0.45 -34.51 -18.70
C VAL A 14 0.19 -33.13 -18.81
N TRP A 15 0.42 -32.69 -20.05
CA TRP A 15 1.05 -31.40 -20.33
C TRP A 15 0.04 -30.48 -20.99
N ILE A 16 -0.25 -29.36 -20.35
CA ILE A 16 -1.06 -28.27 -20.93
C ILE A 16 -0.07 -27.24 -21.47
N LYS A 17 0.16 -27.28 -22.79
CA LYS A 17 1.15 -26.43 -23.48
C LYS A 17 0.53 -25.22 -24.19
N SER A 18 -0.79 -25.14 -24.22
CA SER A 18 -1.57 -24.08 -24.85
C SER A 18 -2.84 -23.84 -24.02
N ASN A 19 -3.55 -22.76 -24.31
CA ASN A 19 -4.78 -22.43 -23.60
C ASN A 19 -5.77 -23.61 -23.67
N ALA A 20 -6.28 -24.01 -22.51
CA ALA A 20 -7.23 -25.10 -22.37
C ALA A 20 -8.43 -24.66 -21.54
N THR A 21 -9.63 -25.06 -21.98
CA THR A 21 -10.87 -24.81 -21.26
C THR A 21 -11.59 -26.13 -21.02
N MET A 22 -12.10 -26.33 -19.81
CA MET A 22 -12.90 -27.50 -19.45
C MET A 22 -14.00 -27.13 -18.46
N ASN A 23 -15.09 -27.91 -18.40
CA ASN A 23 -16.19 -27.62 -17.48
C ASN A 23 -15.80 -27.83 -16.01
N GLY A 24 -15.06 -28.91 -15.74
CA GLY A 24 -14.54 -29.27 -14.42
C GLY A 24 -13.26 -30.08 -14.53
N LEU A 25 -12.42 -30.02 -13.49
CA LEU A 25 -11.20 -30.81 -13.38
C LEU A 25 -11.27 -31.69 -12.12
N VAL A 26 -11.33 -33.01 -12.32
CA VAL A 26 -11.35 -33.98 -11.22
C VAL A 26 -10.10 -34.87 -11.26
N ILE A 27 -9.32 -34.79 -10.19
CA ILE A 27 -8.19 -35.67 -9.88
C ILE A 27 -8.62 -36.54 -8.70
N ASN A 28 -8.90 -37.82 -8.98
CA ASN A 28 -9.33 -38.76 -7.94
C ASN A 28 -8.18 -39.11 -6.96
N GLN A 29 -8.49 -39.88 -5.92
CA GLN A 29 -7.55 -40.23 -4.84
C GLN A 29 -6.46 -41.26 -5.25
N ASN A 30 -6.54 -41.82 -6.46
CA ASN A 30 -5.65 -42.89 -6.92
C ASN A 30 -4.65 -42.43 -7.98
N MET A 31 -4.55 -41.13 -8.25
CA MET A 31 -3.62 -40.59 -9.24
C MET A 31 -2.22 -40.43 -8.64
N THR A 32 -1.23 -41.01 -9.32
CA THR A 32 0.20 -40.85 -9.00
C THR A 32 0.94 -39.98 -10.01
N GLY A 33 0.25 -39.50 -11.06
CA GLY A 33 0.81 -38.68 -12.14
C GLY A 33 0.82 -37.17 -11.87
N THR A 34 1.42 -36.41 -12.78
CA THR A 34 1.52 -34.94 -12.69
C THR A 34 0.78 -34.24 -13.85
N ILE A 35 0.04 -33.19 -13.54
CA ILE A 35 -0.39 -32.18 -14.53
C ILE A 35 0.66 -31.08 -14.52
N LEU A 36 1.30 -30.85 -15.66
CA LEU A 36 2.23 -29.75 -15.87
C LEU A 36 1.55 -28.68 -16.71
N LEU A 37 1.48 -27.46 -16.18
CA LEU A 37 1.02 -26.29 -16.91
C LEU A 37 2.27 -25.55 -17.43
N GLY A 38 2.35 -25.38 -18.74
CA GLY A 38 3.41 -24.59 -19.36
C GLY A 38 3.11 -23.09 -19.29
N THR A 39 3.23 -22.40 -20.42
CA THR A 39 2.88 -20.98 -20.57
C THR A 39 1.40 -20.75 -20.92
N GLY A 40 0.66 -21.80 -21.29
CA GLY A 40 -0.76 -21.71 -21.63
C GLY A 40 -1.65 -21.60 -20.39
N SER A 41 -2.76 -20.89 -20.51
CA SER A 41 -3.73 -20.75 -19.41
C SER A 41 -4.68 -21.95 -19.32
N LEU A 42 -5.06 -22.34 -18.11
CA LEU A 42 -6.09 -23.34 -17.85
C LEU A 42 -7.33 -22.66 -17.25
N THR A 43 -8.45 -22.70 -17.98
CA THR A 43 -9.75 -22.23 -17.50
C THR A 43 -10.64 -23.42 -17.18
N VAL A 44 -11.08 -23.51 -15.94
CA VAL A 44 -12.04 -24.50 -15.45
C VAL A 44 -13.37 -23.82 -15.15
N GLY A 45 -14.45 -24.38 -15.67
CA GLY A 45 -15.81 -23.87 -15.52
C GLY A 45 -16.35 -24.00 -14.09
N TRP A 46 -17.68 -23.91 -13.98
CA TRP A 46 -18.40 -23.85 -12.71
C TRP A 46 -18.34 -25.14 -11.88
N ASP A 47 -18.04 -26.28 -12.49
CA ASP A 47 -17.85 -27.54 -11.76
C ASP A 47 -16.57 -27.51 -10.90
N GLY A 48 -15.67 -26.56 -11.18
CA GLY A 48 -14.49 -26.27 -10.39
C GLY A 48 -13.40 -27.34 -10.49
N VAL A 49 -12.45 -27.25 -9.57
CA VAL A 49 -11.30 -28.15 -9.46
C VAL A 49 -11.42 -28.96 -8.18
N ARG A 50 -11.35 -30.29 -8.31
CA ARG A 50 -11.36 -31.23 -7.18
C ARG A 50 -10.16 -32.16 -7.27
N MET A 51 -9.32 -32.17 -6.24
CA MET A 51 -8.08 -32.94 -6.21
C MET A 51 -7.97 -33.75 -4.93
N GLY A 52 -7.90 -35.08 -5.07
CA GLY A 52 -7.70 -36.00 -3.94
C GLY A 52 -6.30 -36.62 -3.85
N SER A 53 -5.45 -36.48 -4.88
CA SER A 53 -4.09 -37.01 -4.91
C SER A 53 -3.30 -36.44 -6.09
N GLY A 54 -2.09 -36.94 -6.36
CA GLY A 54 -1.29 -36.57 -7.53
C GLY A 54 -0.58 -35.22 -7.39
N ARG A 55 -0.18 -34.64 -8.52
CA ARG A 55 0.55 -33.37 -8.57
C ARG A 55 -0.01 -32.43 -9.63
N ILE A 56 -0.16 -31.15 -9.31
CA ILE A 56 -0.34 -30.05 -10.28
C ILE A 56 0.86 -29.12 -10.13
N ILE A 57 1.62 -28.95 -11.20
CA ILE A 57 2.78 -28.06 -11.23
C ILE A 57 2.53 -27.00 -12.29
N GLY A 58 2.31 -25.78 -11.82
CA GLY A 58 2.12 -24.58 -12.60
C GLY A 58 3.45 -23.98 -13.06
N GLY A 59 3.49 -23.53 -14.32
CA GLY A 59 4.51 -22.63 -14.84
C GLY A 59 4.08 -21.17 -14.68
N THR A 60 4.33 -20.35 -15.70
CA THR A 60 3.91 -18.93 -15.73
C THR A 60 2.47 -18.73 -16.24
N GLY A 61 1.83 -19.78 -16.79
CA GLY A 61 0.45 -19.72 -17.27
C GLY A 61 -0.56 -19.60 -16.14
N SER A 62 -1.58 -18.76 -16.31
CA SER A 62 -2.66 -18.58 -15.34
C SER A 62 -3.59 -19.79 -15.24
N VAL A 63 -4.05 -20.09 -14.03
CA VAL A 63 -5.16 -21.01 -13.76
C VAL A 63 -6.36 -20.21 -13.28
N ALA A 64 -7.52 -20.41 -13.90
CA ALA A 64 -8.76 -19.78 -13.50
C ALA A 64 -9.84 -20.84 -13.26
N ALA A 65 -10.26 -21.02 -12.02
CA ALA A 65 -11.43 -21.82 -11.66
C ALA A 65 -12.63 -20.89 -11.45
N ARG A 66 -13.60 -20.93 -12.37
CA ARG A 66 -14.88 -20.21 -12.21
C ARG A 66 -15.73 -20.82 -11.09
N GLY A 67 -15.61 -22.14 -10.87
CA GLY A 67 -16.15 -22.83 -9.72
C GLY A 67 -15.22 -22.78 -8.50
N GLY A 68 -15.48 -23.64 -7.51
CA GLY A 68 -14.61 -23.79 -6.35
C GLY A 68 -13.32 -24.56 -6.65
N TYR A 69 -12.34 -24.40 -5.75
CA TYR A 69 -11.13 -25.22 -5.68
C TYR A 69 -11.18 -26.05 -4.40
N THR A 70 -10.99 -27.37 -4.52
CA THR A 70 -10.94 -28.28 -3.37
C THR A 70 -9.79 -29.25 -3.50
N GLN A 71 -8.90 -29.26 -2.51
CA GLN A 71 -7.77 -30.18 -2.40
C GLN A 71 -7.88 -30.96 -1.08
N THR A 72 -8.02 -32.28 -1.20
CA THR A 72 -8.05 -33.22 -0.07
C THR A 72 -6.83 -34.13 -0.04
N GLY A 73 -5.99 -34.10 -1.07
CA GLY A 73 -4.69 -34.77 -1.08
C GLY A 73 -3.83 -34.35 -2.28
N GLY A 74 -2.53 -34.66 -2.22
CA GLY A 74 -1.56 -34.39 -3.27
C GLY A 74 -0.94 -32.99 -3.21
N ILE A 75 -0.13 -32.65 -4.21
CA ILE A 75 0.74 -31.46 -4.20
C ILE A 75 0.36 -30.51 -5.33
N VAL A 76 0.15 -29.24 -5.00
CA VAL A 76 -0.04 -28.15 -5.97
C VAL A 76 1.07 -27.12 -5.77
N ARG A 77 1.75 -26.80 -6.87
CA ARG A 77 2.75 -25.73 -6.92
C ARG A 77 2.35 -24.79 -8.04
N VAL A 78 1.85 -23.62 -7.72
CA VAL A 78 1.59 -22.56 -8.69
C VAL A 78 2.88 -21.78 -8.85
N GLY A 79 3.36 -21.66 -10.09
CA GLY A 79 4.51 -20.80 -10.40
C GLY A 79 4.13 -19.32 -10.35
N ASN A 80 4.93 -18.45 -10.98
CA ASN A 80 4.76 -16.99 -10.91
C ASN A 80 3.51 -16.45 -11.67
N GLY A 81 2.64 -17.34 -12.16
CA GLY A 81 1.37 -16.96 -12.79
C GLY A 81 0.28 -16.64 -11.77
N THR A 82 -0.94 -16.38 -12.26
CA THR A 82 -2.10 -16.15 -11.41
C THR A 82 -2.91 -17.44 -11.20
N PHE A 83 -3.41 -17.65 -9.99
CA PHE A 83 -4.37 -18.70 -9.65
C PHE A 83 -5.66 -18.06 -9.15
N THR A 84 -6.65 -17.93 -10.02
CA THR A 84 -7.92 -17.26 -9.73
C THR A 84 -9.01 -18.27 -9.39
N VAL A 85 -9.76 -18.03 -8.31
CA VAL A 85 -10.91 -18.84 -7.92
C VAL A 85 -12.13 -17.95 -7.68
N SER A 86 -13.21 -18.24 -8.40
CA SER A 86 -14.49 -17.53 -8.26
C SER A 86 -15.50 -18.29 -7.37
N GLY A 87 -15.24 -19.55 -7.00
CA GLY A 87 -15.92 -20.24 -5.89
C GLY A 87 -15.10 -20.24 -4.59
N SER A 88 -15.43 -21.12 -3.64
CA SER A 88 -14.63 -21.29 -2.42
C SER A 88 -13.27 -21.95 -2.70
N PHE A 89 -12.23 -21.54 -1.98
CA PHE A 89 -10.91 -22.17 -1.96
C PHE A 89 -10.76 -23.03 -0.70
N VAL A 90 -10.56 -24.33 -0.86
CA VAL A 90 -10.52 -25.28 0.26
C VAL A 90 -9.35 -26.25 0.13
N VAL A 91 -8.43 -26.21 1.10
CA VAL A 91 -7.32 -27.17 1.27
C VAL A 91 -7.46 -27.80 2.66
N SER A 92 -7.97 -29.03 2.71
CA SER A 92 -8.50 -29.62 3.95
C SER A 92 -7.97 -31.02 4.31
N GLY A 93 -6.97 -31.55 3.59
CA GLY A 93 -6.39 -32.87 3.86
C GLY A 93 -5.00 -32.82 4.46
N SER A 94 -4.68 -33.71 5.40
CA SER A 94 -3.33 -33.77 6.02
C SER A 94 -2.20 -34.14 5.05
N ALA A 95 -2.55 -34.79 3.92
CA ALA A 95 -1.62 -35.14 2.83
C ALA A 95 -1.66 -34.11 1.68
N THR A 96 -1.91 -32.84 2.00
CA THR A 96 -1.91 -31.73 1.04
C THR A 96 -0.68 -30.84 1.19
N ASP A 97 -0.29 -30.23 0.07
CA ASP A 97 0.73 -29.18 -0.03
C ASP A 97 0.25 -28.26 -1.14
N PHE A 98 -0.06 -27.00 -0.83
CA PHE A 98 -0.40 -25.97 -1.81
C PHE A 98 0.59 -24.83 -1.66
N THR A 99 1.37 -24.56 -2.69
CA THR A 99 2.34 -23.45 -2.67
C THR A 99 2.10 -22.60 -3.91
N SER A 100 2.03 -21.29 -3.74
CA SER A 100 1.97 -20.34 -4.86
C SER A 100 3.09 -19.33 -4.76
N THR A 101 3.97 -19.28 -5.75
CA THR A 101 4.99 -18.21 -5.87
C THR A 101 4.47 -16.99 -6.63
N GLY A 102 3.38 -17.13 -7.38
CA GLY A 102 2.63 -16.03 -7.98
C GLY A 102 1.44 -15.59 -7.11
N THR A 103 0.44 -15.00 -7.77
CA THR A 103 -0.71 -14.40 -7.09
C THR A 103 -1.93 -15.31 -7.09
N VAL A 104 -2.45 -15.62 -5.90
CA VAL A 104 -3.77 -16.23 -5.73
C VAL A 104 -4.82 -15.14 -5.63
N ILE A 105 -5.90 -15.26 -6.41
CA ILE A 105 -6.95 -14.26 -6.50
C ILE A 105 -8.30 -14.89 -6.18
N LEU A 106 -8.97 -14.35 -5.18
CA LEU A 106 -10.33 -14.71 -4.79
C LEU A 106 -11.30 -13.64 -5.29
N ASN A 107 -12.10 -13.92 -6.34
CA ASN A 107 -12.85 -12.88 -7.08
C ASN A 107 -14.33 -13.20 -7.35
N GLY A 108 -14.92 -14.10 -6.56
CA GLY A 108 -16.32 -14.50 -6.70
C GLY A 108 -17.30 -13.63 -5.94
N GLY A 109 -18.48 -14.17 -5.67
CA GLY A 109 -19.42 -13.62 -4.68
C GLY A 109 -18.96 -13.93 -3.26
N ALA A 110 -19.86 -14.39 -2.38
CA ALA A 110 -19.44 -14.94 -1.09
C ALA A 110 -18.57 -16.20 -1.29
N GLN A 111 -17.43 -16.26 -0.60
CA GLN A 111 -16.46 -17.35 -0.72
C GLN A 111 -15.97 -17.79 0.64
N ASN A 112 -15.59 -19.06 0.74
CA ASN A 112 -14.84 -19.56 1.89
C ASN A 112 -13.37 -19.72 1.51
N LEU A 113 -12.49 -19.33 2.42
CA LEU A 113 -11.07 -19.60 2.38
C LEU A 113 -10.73 -20.58 3.51
N ASN A 114 -10.37 -21.81 3.14
CA ASN A 114 -9.82 -22.81 4.04
C ASN A 114 -8.44 -23.20 3.53
N ALA A 115 -7.43 -22.89 4.32
CA ALA A 115 -6.01 -23.08 4.02
C ALA A 115 -5.31 -23.84 5.16
N ALA A 116 -6.05 -24.69 5.88
CA ALA A 116 -5.63 -25.31 7.14
C ALA A 116 -4.37 -26.19 7.03
N TYR A 117 -4.07 -26.74 5.86
CA TYR A 117 -3.00 -27.74 5.69
C TYR A 117 -1.99 -27.32 4.62
N ARG A 118 -0.85 -26.76 5.06
CA ARG A 118 0.33 -26.47 4.21
C ARG A 118 -0.03 -25.70 2.93
N ALA A 119 -0.93 -24.74 3.04
CA ALA A 119 -1.24 -23.81 1.96
C ALA A 119 -0.49 -22.50 2.19
N SER A 120 0.45 -22.14 1.32
CA SER A 120 1.22 -20.89 1.44
C SER A 120 1.10 -20.04 0.18
N PHE A 121 1.02 -18.73 0.37
CA PHE A 121 0.83 -17.77 -0.69
C PHE A 121 2.00 -16.78 -0.68
N THR A 122 2.63 -16.54 -1.83
CA THR A 122 3.48 -15.36 -1.94
C THR A 122 2.59 -14.12 -2.00
N ASN A 123 1.67 -14.05 -2.97
CA ASN A 123 0.69 -12.96 -3.03
C ASN A 123 -0.73 -13.50 -2.94
N LEU A 124 -1.57 -12.85 -2.13
CA LEU A 124 -2.99 -13.14 -1.99
C LEU A 124 -3.80 -11.86 -2.22
N THR A 125 -4.69 -11.89 -3.20
CA THR A 125 -5.63 -10.79 -3.49
C THR A 125 -7.06 -11.25 -3.22
N ILE A 126 -7.73 -10.53 -2.33
CA ILE A 126 -9.15 -10.69 -2.04
C ILE A 126 -9.91 -9.60 -2.78
N ALA A 127 -10.71 -10.01 -3.77
CA ALA A 127 -11.52 -9.14 -4.60
C ALA A 127 -12.91 -9.72 -4.86
N SER A 128 -13.38 -10.52 -3.91
CA SER A 128 -14.72 -11.05 -3.92
C SER A 128 -15.72 -9.90 -3.77
N THR A 129 -16.81 -9.94 -4.53
CA THR A 129 -17.92 -8.98 -4.39
C THR A 129 -18.82 -9.27 -3.20
N GLY A 130 -18.67 -10.44 -2.58
CA GLY A 130 -19.20 -10.75 -1.25
C GLY A 130 -18.07 -11.02 -0.25
N ALA A 131 -18.43 -11.37 0.99
CA ALA A 131 -17.44 -11.69 2.00
C ALA A 131 -16.64 -12.96 1.65
N THR A 132 -15.32 -12.89 1.81
CA THR A 132 -14.43 -14.04 1.89
C THR A 132 -14.27 -14.43 3.36
N THR A 133 -14.90 -15.53 3.77
CA THR A 133 -14.89 -16.01 5.16
C THR A 133 -13.81 -17.06 5.37
N LEU A 134 -12.97 -16.87 6.36
CA LEU A 134 -12.00 -17.86 6.80
C LEU A 134 -12.70 -18.99 7.55
N LEU A 135 -12.33 -20.23 7.22
CA LEU A 135 -12.79 -21.45 7.91
C LEU A 135 -11.67 -22.18 8.66
N SER A 136 -10.48 -21.59 8.65
CA SER A 136 -9.28 -22.08 9.31
C SER A 136 -8.29 -20.92 9.37
N ASP A 137 -7.24 -21.09 10.17
CA ASP A 137 -6.07 -20.25 10.02
C ASP A 137 -5.54 -20.37 8.59
N VAL A 138 -5.13 -19.24 8.05
CA VAL A 138 -4.55 -19.14 6.71
C VAL A 138 -3.05 -19.05 6.88
N SER A 139 -2.38 -20.11 6.47
CA SER A 139 -0.92 -20.18 6.51
C SER A 139 -0.29 -19.15 5.56
N THR A 140 0.85 -18.62 6.02
CA THR A 140 1.69 -17.53 5.48
C THR A 140 1.33 -16.96 4.10
N VAL A 141 0.98 -15.68 4.09
CA VAL A 141 1.18 -14.74 2.98
C VAL A 141 2.54 -14.07 3.18
N SER A 142 3.45 -14.13 2.20
CA SER A 142 4.84 -13.67 2.40
C SER A 142 5.27 -12.49 1.55
N GLY A 143 4.48 -12.11 0.56
CA GLY A 143 4.74 -11.03 -0.40
C GLY A 143 3.74 -9.91 -0.18
N THR A 144 2.57 -9.99 -0.81
CA THR A 144 1.51 -8.99 -0.66
C THR A 144 0.18 -9.63 -0.28
N LEU A 145 -0.46 -9.10 0.76
CA LEU A 145 -1.88 -9.29 1.04
C LEU A 145 -2.63 -8.05 0.58
N GLN A 146 -3.47 -8.19 -0.44
CA GLN A 146 -4.31 -7.10 -0.94
C GLN A 146 -5.79 -7.41 -0.72
N ILE A 147 -6.51 -6.46 -0.18
CA ILE A 147 -7.97 -6.47 -0.07
C ILE A 147 -8.48 -5.35 -0.97
N SER A 148 -9.15 -5.73 -2.06
CA SER A 148 -9.62 -4.81 -3.08
C SER A 148 -10.83 -3.99 -2.63
N THR A 149 -11.04 -2.85 -3.29
CA THR A 149 -12.19 -1.98 -3.03
C THR A 149 -13.51 -2.74 -3.13
N GLY A 150 -14.34 -2.62 -2.09
CA GLY A 150 -15.64 -3.29 -1.99
C GLY A 150 -15.57 -4.78 -1.66
N ALA A 151 -14.37 -5.35 -1.46
CA ALA A 151 -14.21 -6.70 -0.94
C ALA A 151 -14.25 -6.69 0.59
N THR A 152 -14.69 -7.81 1.17
CA THR A 152 -14.68 -8.01 2.63
C THR A 152 -13.95 -9.30 2.96
N VAL A 153 -12.99 -9.23 3.88
CA VAL A 153 -12.39 -10.39 4.55
C VAL A 153 -13.05 -10.59 5.89
N SER A 154 -13.46 -11.81 6.21
CA SER A 154 -14.02 -12.15 7.52
C SER A 154 -13.20 -13.23 8.18
N LEU A 155 -12.47 -12.85 9.24
CA LEU A 155 -11.51 -13.69 9.95
C LEU A 155 -12.22 -14.59 10.97
N GLY A 156 -13.29 -14.10 11.59
CA GLY A 156 -14.08 -14.86 12.56
C GLY A 156 -13.31 -15.12 13.85
N SER A 157 -12.68 -16.28 13.97
CA SER A 157 -11.81 -16.65 15.11
C SER A 157 -10.45 -17.17 14.64
N TYR A 158 -10.10 -16.93 13.38
CA TYR A 158 -8.93 -17.49 12.73
C TYR A 158 -7.89 -16.41 12.47
N ALA A 159 -6.64 -16.84 12.44
CA ALA A 159 -5.51 -15.97 12.09
C ALA A 159 -5.19 -16.05 10.60
N LEU A 160 -4.85 -14.91 10.00
CA LEU A 160 -4.20 -14.84 8.69
C LEU A 160 -2.75 -14.41 8.91
N TYR A 161 -1.80 -15.32 8.71
CA TYR A 161 -0.39 -15.01 8.94
C TYR A 161 0.20 -14.23 7.75
N ALA A 162 0.55 -12.96 7.95
CA ALA A 162 1.10 -12.07 6.92
C ALA A 162 2.44 -11.43 7.34
N THR A 163 3.11 -11.97 8.37
CA THR A 163 4.40 -11.45 8.87
C THR A 163 5.41 -11.24 7.74
N GLY A 164 5.87 -9.99 7.58
CA GLY A 164 6.82 -9.59 6.55
C GLY A 164 6.24 -9.39 5.14
N ALA A 165 4.93 -9.61 4.95
CA ALA A 165 4.23 -9.22 3.73
C ALA A 165 3.86 -7.73 3.77
N THR A 166 3.67 -7.10 2.61
CA THR A 166 2.98 -5.81 2.54
C THR A 166 1.48 -6.04 2.59
N ILE A 167 0.78 -5.32 3.47
CA ILE A 167 -0.67 -5.33 3.56
C ILE A 167 -1.20 -4.08 2.87
N ILE A 168 -2.23 -4.26 2.04
CA ILE A 168 -2.90 -3.17 1.35
C ILE A 168 -4.40 -3.39 1.47
N ASN A 169 -5.07 -2.58 2.28
CA ASN A 169 -6.51 -2.67 2.47
C ASN A 169 -7.23 -1.47 1.84
N TYR A 170 -8.01 -1.76 0.79
CA TYR A 170 -8.97 -0.84 0.18
C TYR A 170 -10.42 -1.29 0.43
N GLY A 171 -10.62 -2.44 1.08
CA GLY A 171 -11.91 -3.04 1.37
C GLY A 171 -12.18 -3.03 2.87
N THR A 172 -12.80 -4.08 3.38
CA THR A 172 -13.16 -4.18 4.80
C THR A 172 -12.61 -5.47 5.40
N ILE A 173 -12.00 -5.36 6.58
CA ILE A 173 -11.62 -6.48 7.42
C ILE A 173 -12.68 -6.61 8.52
N THR A 174 -13.12 -7.84 8.79
CA THR A 174 -14.01 -8.12 9.93
C THR A 174 -13.37 -9.20 10.79
N GLU A 175 -12.86 -8.78 11.94
CA GLU A 175 -11.95 -9.61 12.73
C GLU A 175 -12.67 -10.56 13.66
N GLY A 176 -13.73 -10.09 14.34
CA GLY A 176 -14.38 -10.88 15.39
C GLY A 176 -13.43 -11.08 16.57
N THR A 177 -12.89 -12.30 16.71
CA THR A 177 -11.77 -12.62 17.61
C THR A 177 -10.55 -13.16 16.86
N GLY A 178 -10.59 -13.16 15.52
CA GLY A 178 -9.43 -13.43 14.66
C GLY A 178 -8.58 -12.17 14.47
N TYR A 179 -7.48 -12.30 13.74
CA TYR A 179 -6.54 -11.21 13.45
C TYR A 179 -5.73 -11.53 12.20
N ILE A 180 -5.17 -10.49 11.59
CA ILE A 180 -4.04 -10.67 10.68
C ILE A 180 -2.80 -10.61 11.56
N SER A 181 -1.92 -11.62 11.46
CA SER A 181 -0.67 -11.58 12.20
C SER A 181 0.37 -10.87 11.35
N HIS A 182 0.70 -9.64 11.74
CA HIS A 182 1.75 -8.83 11.18
C HIS A 182 2.81 -8.50 12.25
N THR A 183 3.93 -7.92 11.85
CA THR A 183 4.97 -7.49 12.81
C THR A 183 5.70 -6.23 12.33
N SER A 184 5.07 -5.42 11.47
CA SER A 184 5.75 -4.28 10.83
C SER A 184 5.59 -2.98 11.61
N SER A 185 5.08 -3.05 12.83
CA SER A 185 4.58 -1.90 13.55
C SER A 185 5.72 -0.98 13.99
N ASN A 186 5.65 0.28 13.56
CA ASN A 186 6.63 1.31 13.90
C ASN A 186 5.97 2.40 14.72
N VAL A 187 6.56 2.72 15.87
CA VAL A 187 5.97 3.64 16.84
C VAL A 187 6.95 4.75 17.18
N LEU A 188 6.50 6.00 17.11
CA LEU A 188 7.36 7.17 17.27
C LEU A 188 6.68 8.26 18.08
N ILE A 189 7.43 8.87 18.99
CA ILE A 189 7.18 10.21 19.53
C ILE A 189 7.77 11.20 18.54
N THR A 190 6.97 12.18 18.14
CA THR A 190 7.34 13.10 17.05
C THR A 190 7.10 14.56 17.38
N ASP A 191 7.74 15.43 16.61
CA ASP A 191 7.42 16.86 16.57
C ASP A 191 6.15 17.13 15.73
N ALA A 192 5.80 18.41 15.58
CA ALA A 192 4.63 18.84 14.79
C ALA A 192 4.76 18.57 13.29
N SER A 193 5.97 18.25 12.80
CA SER A 193 6.22 17.81 11.42
C SER A 193 6.21 16.29 11.27
N TYR A 194 5.98 15.56 12.36
CA TYR A 194 5.98 14.10 12.47
C TYR A 194 7.35 13.46 12.22
N ALA A 195 8.42 14.20 12.50
CA ALA A 195 9.78 13.66 12.62
C ALA A 195 10.03 13.19 14.05
N GLU A 196 10.79 12.11 14.23
CA GLU A 196 11.14 11.57 15.55
C GLU A 196 11.76 12.65 16.45
N ASP A 197 11.22 12.79 17.67
CA ASP A 197 11.66 13.79 18.65
C ASP A 197 11.91 13.15 20.03
N ASN A 198 13.20 13.04 20.36
CA ASN A 198 13.66 12.45 21.61
C ASN A 198 13.85 13.48 22.75
N ALA A 199 13.67 14.78 22.47
CA ALA A 199 13.98 15.87 23.40
C ALA A 199 12.87 16.93 23.45
N LEU A 200 11.86 16.66 24.28
CA LEU A 200 10.64 17.45 24.40
C LEU A 200 10.78 18.62 25.39
N THR A 201 10.02 19.68 25.13
CA THR A 201 9.71 20.75 26.08
C THR A 201 8.20 20.82 26.31
N PRO A 202 7.70 21.37 27.43
CA PRO A 202 6.25 21.53 27.66
C PRO A 202 5.56 22.18 26.46
N GLY A 203 4.50 21.55 25.98
CA GLY A 203 3.86 21.84 24.70
C GLY A 203 3.12 20.62 24.17
N THR A 204 2.68 20.69 22.92
CA THR A 204 2.01 19.55 22.26
C THR A 204 3.06 18.51 21.86
N VAL A 205 2.84 17.27 22.28
CA VAL A 205 3.63 16.10 21.89
C VAL A 205 2.81 15.29 20.91
N TYR A 206 3.44 14.83 19.83
CA TYR A 206 2.78 14.08 18.76
C TYR A 206 3.24 12.63 18.76
N PHE A 207 2.38 11.74 18.28
CA PHE A 207 2.65 10.31 18.20
C PHE A 207 2.31 9.80 16.81
N THR A 208 3.09 8.83 16.33
CA THR A 208 2.81 8.08 15.11
C THR A 208 2.87 6.59 15.43
N VAL A 209 1.84 5.84 15.02
CA VAL A 209 1.88 4.38 14.87
C VAL A 209 1.76 4.10 13.39
N THR A 210 2.66 3.30 12.83
CA THR A 210 2.50 2.72 11.49
C THR A 210 2.17 1.27 11.70
N ASP A 211 0.93 0.87 11.42
CA ASP A 211 0.49 -0.51 11.47
C ASP A 211 -0.51 -0.80 10.35
N SER A 212 -0.24 -1.83 9.55
CA SER A 212 -0.93 -2.01 8.25
C SER A 212 -2.15 -2.92 8.32
N ASP A 213 -2.23 -3.81 9.31
CA ASP A 213 -3.41 -4.64 9.56
C ASP A 213 -4.48 -3.91 10.41
N GLU A 214 -4.11 -2.86 11.15
CA GLU A 214 -5.06 -1.96 11.83
C GLU A 214 -5.83 -1.02 10.89
N ASN A 215 -5.47 -0.96 9.60
CA ASN A 215 -6.35 -0.41 8.58
C ASN A 215 -7.45 -1.45 8.29
N ILE A 216 -8.57 -1.35 8.99
CA ILE A 216 -9.70 -2.27 8.98
C ILE A 216 -10.75 -1.85 7.93
N ASP A 217 -10.97 -0.55 7.72
CA ASP A 217 -11.88 -0.01 6.72
C ASP A 217 -11.14 0.86 5.70
N GLY A 218 -10.81 0.26 4.56
CA GLY A 218 -10.17 0.94 3.43
C GLY A 218 -10.99 2.10 2.82
N THR A 219 -12.21 2.37 3.32
CA THR A 219 -13.09 3.47 2.89
C THR A 219 -13.25 4.58 3.91
N ALA A 220 -12.75 4.41 5.13
CA ALA A 220 -12.82 5.38 6.22
C ALA A 220 -11.49 5.45 6.99
N GLN A 221 -11.19 6.58 7.63
CA GLN A 221 -10.03 6.62 8.52
C GLN A 221 -10.35 5.82 9.79
N ASP A 222 -9.48 4.87 10.12
CA ASP A 222 -9.59 4.11 11.35
C ASP A 222 -9.01 4.86 12.56
N THR A 223 -9.36 4.40 13.76
CA THR A 223 -8.86 4.96 15.01
C THR A 223 -8.40 3.89 15.97
N MET A 224 -7.30 4.15 16.66
CA MET A 224 -6.76 3.31 17.73
C MET A 224 -6.46 4.14 18.97
N THR A 225 -6.26 3.49 20.11
CA THR A 225 -5.92 4.17 21.37
C THR A 225 -4.59 3.68 21.89
N ILE A 226 -3.71 4.62 22.23
CA ILE A 226 -2.42 4.35 22.86
C ILE A 226 -2.42 4.82 24.32
N THR A 227 -1.53 4.25 25.12
CA THR A 227 -1.27 4.73 26.48
C THR A 227 0.07 5.46 26.52
N VAL A 228 0.05 6.67 27.07
CA VAL A 228 1.22 7.53 27.26
C VAL A 228 1.42 7.76 28.74
N THR A 229 2.63 7.56 29.22
CA THR A 229 2.98 7.71 30.64
C THR A 229 4.13 8.67 30.81
N SER A 230 4.13 9.41 31.92
CA SER A 230 5.28 10.16 32.38
C SER A 230 5.90 9.46 33.57
N SER A 231 7.24 9.41 33.63
CA SER A 231 7.96 8.85 34.77
C SER A 231 7.71 9.60 36.09
N SER A 232 7.05 10.77 36.07
CA SER A 232 6.56 11.44 37.29
C SER A 232 5.31 10.80 37.88
N GLY A 233 4.67 9.85 37.19
CA GLY A 233 3.54 9.06 37.67
C GLY A 233 2.22 9.28 36.92
N ASP A 234 2.20 10.15 35.92
CA ASP A 234 0.99 10.44 35.14
C ASP A 234 0.77 9.45 33.99
N SER A 235 -0.50 9.23 33.64
CA SER A 235 -0.90 8.29 32.58
C SER A 235 -2.15 8.75 31.86
N GLU A 236 -2.07 8.83 30.54
CA GLU A 236 -3.12 9.34 29.67
C GLU A 236 -3.37 8.41 28.48
N SER A 237 -4.61 8.38 28.01
CA SER A 237 -4.97 7.69 26.76
C SER A 237 -5.06 8.70 25.63
N VAL A 238 -4.44 8.38 24.49
CA VAL A 238 -4.47 9.22 23.29
C VAL A 238 -5.11 8.43 22.16
N THR A 239 -6.15 9.00 21.55
CA THR A 239 -6.72 8.46 20.31
C THR A 239 -5.87 8.91 19.13
N LEU A 240 -5.41 7.94 18.34
CA LEU A 240 -4.75 8.19 17.06
C LEU A 240 -5.75 7.94 15.94
N THR A 241 -5.67 8.76 14.90
CA THR A 241 -6.51 8.64 13.70
C THR A 241 -5.61 8.40 12.50
N GLU A 242 -6.05 7.50 11.63
CA GLU A 242 -5.36 7.21 10.39
C GLU A 242 -5.21 8.47 9.51
N THR A 243 -4.07 8.64 8.84
CA THR A 243 -3.78 9.86 8.06
C THR A 243 -4.61 9.95 6.79
N THR A 244 -4.88 8.81 6.17
CA THR A 244 -5.91 8.55 5.16
C THR A 244 -6.51 7.20 5.44
N ASN A 245 -7.67 6.90 4.87
CA ASN A 245 -8.40 5.63 4.95
C ASN A 245 -7.67 4.40 4.40
N THR A 246 -6.39 4.50 4.02
CA THR A 246 -5.63 3.40 3.40
C THR A 246 -4.17 3.35 3.85
N SER A 247 -3.74 4.30 4.67
CA SER A 247 -2.32 4.57 4.93
C SER A 247 -1.67 3.56 5.87
N GLY A 248 -2.42 2.95 6.78
CA GLY A 248 -1.87 2.23 7.93
C GLY A 248 -1.00 3.11 8.83
N ILE A 249 -1.15 4.44 8.77
CA ILE A 249 -0.38 5.40 9.58
C ILE A 249 -1.35 6.19 10.44
N PHE A 250 -1.25 6.05 11.75
CA PHE A 250 -2.12 6.67 12.75
C PHE A 250 -1.37 7.76 13.51
N ARG A 251 -1.99 8.93 13.64
CA ARG A 251 -1.41 10.09 14.31
C ARG A 251 -2.36 10.72 15.31
N GLY A 252 -1.78 11.26 16.37
CA GLY A 252 -2.49 11.96 17.43
C GLY A 252 -1.53 12.76 18.28
N SER A 253 -2.07 13.47 19.27
CA SER A 253 -1.26 14.32 20.14
C SER A 253 -1.88 14.52 21.50
N ILE A 254 -1.04 14.93 22.45
CA ILE A 254 -1.45 15.34 23.79
C ILE A 254 -0.70 16.59 24.22
N LEU A 255 -1.33 17.40 25.08
CA LEU A 255 -0.65 18.51 25.73
C LEU A 255 0.21 17.98 26.87
N ALA A 256 1.54 18.14 26.78
CA ALA A 256 2.45 17.88 27.88
C ALA A 256 2.73 19.17 28.67
N SER A 257 2.50 19.15 29.99
CA SER A 257 2.61 20.35 30.82
C SER A 257 3.53 20.17 32.03
N SER A 258 4.15 21.28 32.44
CA SER A 258 4.83 21.36 33.74
C SER A 258 3.77 21.66 34.80
N SER A 259 3.63 20.79 35.80
CA SER A 259 2.68 20.97 36.89
C SER A 259 3.32 20.65 38.24
N THR A 260 2.64 20.95 39.34
CA THR A 260 3.07 20.55 40.70
C THR A 260 2.42 19.26 41.17
N SER A 261 1.39 18.80 40.45
CA SER A 261 0.68 17.53 40.63
C SER A 261 0.23 17.00 39.28
N TYR A 262 -0.03 15.71 39.20
CA TYR A 262 -0.60 15.06 38.01
C TYR A 262 -1.95 14.44 38.33
N VAL A 263 -2.83 14.34 37.34
CA VAL A 263 -4.12 13.66 37.46
C VAL A 263 -4.34 12.80 36.22
N ALA A 264 -4.24 11.49 36.38
CA ALA A 264 -4.41 10.55 35.27
C ALA A 264 -5.81 10.64 34.62
N SER A 265 -5.84 10.35 33.32
CA SER A 265 -7.04 10.34 32.46
C SER A 265 -7.75 11.69 32.35
N ASN A 266 -7.03 12.80 32.45
CA ASN A 266 -7.58 14.15 32.34
C ASN A 266 -7.40 14.78 30.94
N GLY A 267 -6.66 14.13 30.04
CA GLY A 267 -6.37 14.60 28.67
C GLY A 267 -5.14 15.51 28.53
N ALA A 268 -4.34 15.68 29.57
CA ALA A 268 -3.07 16.40 29.56
C ALA A 268 -2.01 15.61 30.33
N LEU A 269 -0.81 15.47 29.74
CA LEU A 269 0.28 14.73 30.34
C LEU A 269 1.12 15.65 31.23
N GLU A 270 1.01 15.50 32.55
CA GLU A 270 1.63 16.40 33.51
C GLU A 270 2.91 15.82 34.10
N SER A 271 3.92 16.68 34.17
CA SER A 271 5.21 16.33 34.77
C SER A 271 5.65 17.34 35.81
N THR A 272 6.04 16.83 36.98
CA THR A 272 6.48 17.64 38.13
C THR A 272 7.96 17.98 38.10
N THR A 273 8.73 17.19 37.37
CA THR A 273 10.18 17.33 37.16
C THR A 273 10.51 16.88 35.74
N THR A 274 11.76 17.05 35.32
CA THR A 274 12.23 16.43 34.06
C THR A 274 11.95 14.94 34.11
N SER A 275 11.20 14.44 33.14
CA SER A 275 10.64 13.08 33.13
C SER A 275 10.87 12.40 31.79
N THR A 276 10.87 11.09 31.81
CA THR A 276 10.79 10.29 30.59
C THR A 276 9.32 10.09 30.24
N ILE A 277 8.94 10.50 29.05
CA ILE A 277 7.65 10.17 28.45
C ILE A 277 7.81 8.82 27.76
N SER A 278 6.94 7.88 28.07
CA SER A 278 6.89 6.56 27.45
C SER A 278 5.56 6.38 26.75
N PHE A 279 5.63 5.94 25.51
CA PHE A 279 4.50 5.59 24.68
C PHE A 279 4.56 4.08 24.41
N THR A 280 3.44 3.37 24.63
CA THR A 280 3.31 1.94 24.33
C THR A 280 2.08 1.68 23.48
N TYR A 281 2.26 0.82 22.48
CA TYR A 281 1.22 0.27 21.61
C TYR A 281 1.17 -1.25 21.76
N THR A 282 -0.04 -1.81 21.69
CA THR A 282 -0.31 -3.25 21.65
C THR A 282 -1.55 -3.44 20.80
N ASP A 283 -1.44 -4.23 19.74
CA ASP A 283 -2.59 -4.59 18.92
C ASP A 283 -3.62 -5.32 19.80
N ALA A 284 -4.90 -4.94 19.66
CA ALA A 284 -5.95 -5.43 20.53
C ALA A 284 -6.36 -6.89 20.22
N GLN A 285 -6.08 -7.36 19.00
CA GLN A 285 -6.42 -8.69 18.50
C GLN A 285 -5.18 -9.61 18.41
N ASP A 286 -3.98 -9.07 18.19
CA ASP A 286 -2.66 -9.74 18.25
C ASP A 286 -1.78 -9.15 19.37
N THR A 287 -1.94 -9.65 20.59
CA THR A 287 -1.13 -9.20 21.74
C THR A 287 0.39 -9.40 21.61
N SER A 288 0.85 -10.11 20.57
CA SER A 288 2.28 -10.23 20.28
C SER A 288 2.82 -9.06 19.46
N ASP A 289 1.95 -8.32 18.76
CA ASP A 289 2.31 -7.08 18.09
C ASP A 289 2.29 -5.92 19.08
N THR A 290 3.48 -5.41 19.36
CA THR A 290 3.70 -4.38 20.36
C THR A 290 4.80 -3.44 19.90
N GLY A 291 4.67 -2.17 20.28
CA GLY A 291 5.68 -1.16 20.04
C GLY A 291 5.86 -0.28 21.28
N SER A 292 7.06 0.25 21.48
CA SER A 292 7.28 1.30 22.48
C SER A 292 8.31 2.31 22.03
N ASP A 293 8.10 3.57 22.40
CA ASP A 293 9.07 4.64 22.22
C ASP A 293 9.15 5.54 23.47
N THR A 294 10.28 6.24 23.64
CA THR A 294 10.52 7.10 24.81
C THR A 294 11.24 8.40 24.44
N ALA A 295 10.81 9.51 25.04
CA ALA A 295 11.44 10.82 24.88
C ALA A 295 11.64 11.52 26.23
N THR A 296 12.60 12.44 26.32
CA THR A 296 12.86 13.19 27.56
C THR A 296 12.13 14.52 27.54
N LEU A 297 11.20 14.74 28.48
CA LEU A 297 10.55 16.02 28.70
C LEU A 297 11.34 16.87 29.69
N THR A 298 11.99 17.92 29.19
CA THR A 298 12.83 18.79 30.03
C THR A 298 12.00 19.89 30.69
N ILE A 299 11.83 19.80 32.01
CA ILE A 299 11.20 20.85 32.81
C ILE A 299 12.29 21.77 33.37
N THR A 300 12.41 22.95 32.78
CA THR A 300 13.31 23.98 33.31
C THR A 300 12.60 24.72 34.44
N ALA A 301 13.14 24.66 35.66
CA ALA A 301 12.64 25.46 36.76
C ALA A 301 12.71 26.94 36.38
N SER A 302 11.55 27.63 36.38
CA SER A 302 11.52 29.07 36.21
C SER A 302 12.27 29.71 37.38
N SER A 303 13.44 30.31 37.09
CA SER A 303 14.12 31.14 38.08
C SER A 303 13.23 32.35 38.34
N ALA A 304 12.50 32.33 39.45
CA ALA A 304 11.79 33.50 39.94
C ALA A 304 12.79 34.65 40.07
N ALA A 305 12.65 35.66 39.20
CA ALA A 305 13.44 36.88 39.31
C ALA A 305 13.12 37.53 40.65
N SER A 306 14.06 37.44 41.59
CA SER A 306 14.02 38.19 42.84
C SER A 306 14.18 39.67 42.49
N SER A 307 13.09 40.43 42.56
CA SER A 307 13.12 41.87 42.40
C SER A 307 13.69 42.51 43.67
N SER A 308 15.01 42.71 43.71
CA SER A 308 15.61 43.60 44.70
C SER A 308 15.37 45.05 44.29
N THR A 309 14.55 45.74 45.07
CA THR A 309 14.36 47.20 45.00
C THR A 309 15.63 47.92 45.43
N THR A 310 16.28 48.61 44.49
CA THR A 310 17.22 49.69 44.82
C THR A 310 16.80 50.99 44.14
N THR A 311 16.53 51.95 45.02
CA THR A 311 16.14 53.33 44.82
C THR A 311 17.32 54.19 44.34
N GLY A 312 17.03 55.19 43.50
CA GLY A 312 17.92 56.32 43.14
C GLY A 312 18.06 56.44 41.62
N GLY A 313 17.80 57.55 40.94
CA GLY A 313 17.63 58.94 41.36
C GLY A 313 18.37 59.84 40.36
N GLY A 314 17.64 60.42 39.40
CA GLY A 314 17.94 61.72 38.79
C GLY A 314 18.91 61.82 37.59
N GLY A 315 18.42 62.45 36.50
CA GLY A 315 19.12 63.58 35.89
C GLY A 315 19.67 63.49 34.45
N GLY A 316 18.83 63.85 33.46
CA GLY A 316 19.11 64.98 32.53
C GLY A 316 20.15 64.91 31.38
N ARG A 317 19.60 65.10 30.15
CA ARG A 317 20.06 65.94 29.00
C ARG A 317 20.94 65.36 27.85
N ARG A 318 20.30 65.39 26.67
CA ARG A 318 20.69 65.91 25.31
C ARG A 318 21.78 65.23 24.45
N GLY A 319 21.37 64.98 23.19
CA GLY A 319 22.18 64.80 21.97
C GLY A 319 22.15 63.35 21.48
N GLY A 320 21.85 62.96 20.24
CA GLY A 320 21.70 63.65 18.96
C GLY A 320 22.30 62.76 17.87
N GLY A 321 21.48 62.27 16.94
CA GLY A 321 21.85 61.80 15.60
C GLY A 321 22.66 60.50 15.44
N GLY A 322 22.14 59.54 14.67
CA GLY A 322 22.95 58.43 14.17
C GLY A 322 22.18 57.16 13.83
N SER A 323 21.24 57.23 12.88
CA SER A 323 20.67 56.03 12.25
C SER A 323 21.71 55.35 11.35
N THR A 324 22.21 54.19 11.78
CA THR A 324 22.88 53.21 10.92
C THR A 324 22.31 51.82 11.21
N PRO A 325 21.83 51.07 10.20
CA PRO A 325 21.32 49.72 10.42
C PRO A 325 22.46 48.72 10.63
N ALA A 326 22.25 47.78 11.55
CA ALA A 326 23.14 46.66 11.83
C ALA A 326 23.35 45.77 10.59
N PRO A 327 24.54 45.17 10.41
CA PRO A 327 24.75 44.16 9.38
C PRO A 327 23.95 42.90 9.73
N ILE A 328 23.14 42.46 8.76
CA ILE A 328 22.47 41.16 8.74
C ILE A 328 23.58 40.10 8.73
N ALA A 329 23.71 39.37 9.83
CA ALA A 329 24.50 38.15 9.86
C ALA A 329 23.75 37.08 9.07
N THR A 330 24.25 36.75 7.89
CA THR A 330 23.84 35.60 7.08
C THR A 330 24.17 34.33 7.87
N GLN A 331 23.18 33.77 8.58
CA GLN A 331 23.24 32.40 9.04
C GLN A 331 23.24 31.49 7.81
N SER A 332 24.40 30.90 7.53
CA SER A 332 24.47 29.70 6.70
C SER A 332 23.83 28.56 7.48
N ALA A 333 22.62 28.19 7.08
CA ALA A 333 21.97 26.98 7.56
C ALA A 333 22.64 25.76 6.92
N THR A 334 23.66 25.21 7.57
CA THR A 334 23.99 23.79 7.41
C THR A 334 23.02 22.99 8.27
N SER A 335 21.90 22.58 7.68
CA SER A 335 21.01 21.58 8.27
C SER A 335 21.70 20.22 8.20
N SER A 336 22.35 19.80 9.29
CA SER A 336 22.63 18.39 9.53
C SER A 336 21.35 17.75 10.04
N GLN A 337 20.46 17.41 9.11
CA GLN A 337 19.29 16.56 9.33
C GLN A 337 19.78 15.16 9.74
N PRO A 338 19.33 14.58 10.87
CA PRO A 338 19.53 13.16 11.14
C PRO A 338 18.80 12.35 10.07
N ALA A 339 19.50 11.41 9.44
CA ALA A 339 18.98 10.64 8.31
C ALA A 339 17.80 9.76 8.76
N ALA A 340 16.71 9.80 7.99
CA ALA A 340 15.69 8.76 7.97
C ALA A 340 16.37 7.38 7.83
N ALA A 341 15.75 6.32 8.37
CA ALA A 341 16.25 4.95 8.21
C ALA A 341 16.72 4.73 6.76
N PRO A 342 17.94 4.22 6.54
CA PRO A 342 18.53 4.15 5.21
C PRO A 342 17.66 3.26 4.32
N LEU A 343 17.33 3.76 3.11
CA LEU A 343 16.59 2.98 2.12
C LEU A 343 17.31 1.64 1.87
N PRO A 344 16.58 0.53 1.67
CA PRO A 344 17.20 -0.76 1.39
C PRO A 344 18.06 -0.67 0.12
N GLU A 345 19.36 -0.90 0.26
CA GLU A 345 20.30 -0.69 -0.84
C GLU A 345 21.28 -1.85 -1.05
N VAL A 346 21.66 -2.04 -2.31
CA VAL A 346 22.80 -2.88 -2.70
C VAL A 346 23.66 -2.06 -3.65
N ARG A 347 24.89 -1.74 -3.22
CA ARG A 347 25.86 -0.95 -4.00
C ARG A 347 25.33 0.44 -4.40
N GLY A 348 24.63 1.14 -3.50
CA GLY A 348 24.09 2.49 -3.74
C GLY A 348 22.79 2.52 -4.55
N HIS A 349 22.24 1.36 -4.91
CA HIS A 349 21.02 1.21 -5.71
C HIS A 349 19.92 0.55 -4.90
N LEU A 350 18.68 0.97 -5.16
CA LEU A 350 17.49 0.50 -4.44
C LEU A 350 17.34 -1.02 -4.60
N SER A 351 17.25 -1.71 -3.46
CA SER A 351 16.98 -3.14 -3.36
C SER A 351 15.55 -3.33 -2.89
N VAL A 352 14.75 -4.10 -3.63
CA VAL A 352 13.34 -4.35 -3.31
C VAL A 352 13.02 -5.84 -3.35
N SER A 353 11.91 -6.24 -2.72
CA SER A 353 11.36 -7.59 -2.85
C SER A 353 10.20 -7.56 -3.83
N ILE A 354 10.30 -8.32 -4.93
CA ILE A 354 9.24 -8.45 -5.93
C ILE A 354 8.94 -9.94 -6.08
N GLU A 355 7.71 -10.34 -5.81
CA GLU A 355 7.29 -11.76 -5.89
C GLU A 355 8.21 -12.70 -5.08
N GLY A 356 8.67 -12.24 -3.91
CA GLY A 356 9.58 -12.99 -3.03
C GLY A 356 11.02 -13.10 -3.53
N GLN A 357 11.36 -12.44 -4.64
CA GLN A 357 12.73 -12.34 -5.14
C GLN A 357 13.33 -10.98 -4.80
N GLN A 358 14.56 -10.99 -4.26
CA GLN A 358 15.31 -9.77 -4.07
C GLN A 358 15.81 -9.25 -5.42
N VAL A 359 15.43 -8.02 -5.76
CA VAL A 359 15.76 -7.35 -7.03
C VAL A 359 16.44 -6.02 -6.73
N VAL A 360 17.53 -5.75 -7.44
CA VAL A 360 18.24 -4.47 -7.35
C VAL A 360 17.96 -3.67 -8.61
N PHE A 361 17.34 -2.49 -8.46
CA PHE A 361 17.11 -1.58 -9.57
C PHE A 361 18.38 -0.78 -9.87
N ARG A 362 19.10 -1.21 -10.91
CA ARG A 362 20.43 -0.66 -11.28
C ARG A 362 20.36 0.80 -11.75
N ASP A 363 19.19 1.27 -12.10
CA ASP A 363 18.89 2.61 -12.58
C ASP A 363 18.11 3.46 -11.57
N VAL A 364 18.04 3.01 -10.31
CA VAL A 364 17.43 3.75 -9.19
C VAL A 364 18.47 3.86 -8.06
N PRO A 365 19.37 4.87 -8.10
CA PRO A 365 20.21 5.18 -6.94
C PRO A 365 19.35 5.60 -5.75
N VAL A 366 19.67 5.14 -4.54
CA VAL A 366 18.86 5.47 -3.34
C VAL A 366 18.92 6.95 -2.94
N THR A 367 19.90 7.69 -3.45
CA THR A 367 20.04 9.13 -3.25
C THR A 367 19.15 9.97 -4.18
N GLU A 368 18.53 9.36 -5.19
CA GLU A 368 17.63 10.08 -6.10
C GLU A 368 16.31 10.39 -5.42
N TRP A 369 15.76 11.58 -5.71
CA TRP A 369 14.52 12.09 -5.11
C TRP A 369 13.31 11.15 -5.27
N PHE A 370 13.34 10.27 -6.28
CA PHE A 370 12.25 9.35 -6.58
C PHE A 370 12.39 7.96 -5.93
N ALA A 371 13.52 7.64 -5.31
CA ALA A 371 13.80 6.28 -4.81
C ALA A 371 12.75 5.82 -3.79
N LEU A 372 12.36 6.71 -2.86
CA LEU A 372 11.35 6.41 -1.85
C LEU A 372 9.96 6.15 -2.45
N TYR A 373 9.57 6.91 -3.48
CA TYR A 373 8.28 6.70 -4.14
C TYR A 373 8.23 5.36 -4.88
N ILE A 374 9.35 4.97 -5.49
CA ILE A 374 9.45 3.66 -6.14
C ILE A 374 9.35 2.54 -5.10
N LEU A 375 10.10 2.63 -3.99
CA LEU A 375 10.02 1.65 -2.91
C LEU A 375 8.57 1.46 -2.44
N SER A 376 7.92 2.56 -2.07
CA SER A 376 6.54 2.55 -1.59
C SER A 376 5.56 1.89 -2.56
N LEU A 377 5.70 2.14 -3.87
CA LEU A 377 4.82 1.53 -4.86
C LEU A 377 5.18 0.07 -5.19
N VAL A 378 6.44 -0.35 -5.00
CA VAL A 378 6.83 -1.76 -5.14
C VAL A 378 6.29 -2.57 -3.98
N ASP A 379 6.45 -2.07 -2.76
CA ASP A 379 5.91 -2.73 -1.56
C ASP A 379 4.39 -2.84 -1.69
N ALA A 380 3.73 -1.77 -2.15
CA ALA A 380 2.31 -1.79 -2.47
C ALA A 380 1.93 -2.61 -3.73
N GLY A 381 2.85 -3.35 -4.36
CA GLY A 381 2.57 -4.21 -5.51
C GLY A 381 2.10 -3.47 -6.79
N VAL A 382 2.08 -2.14 -6.80
CA VAL A 382 1.61 -1.30 -7.92
C VAL A 382 2.61 -1.30 -9.07
N ILE A 383 3.91 -1.43 -8.77
CA ILE A 383 4.98 -1.46 -9.77
C ILE A 383 5.97 -2.59 -9.50
N SER A 384 6.55 -3.15 -10.56
CA SER A 384 7.52 -4.24 -10.47
C SER A 384 8.75 -4.05 -11.39
N GLY A 385 8.88 -2.88 -12.04
CA GLY A 385 9.92 -2.64 -13.03
C GLY A 385 9.67 -3.35 -14.37
N TYR A 386 10.71 -3.47 -15.19
CA TYR A 386 10.60 -4.11 -16.50
C TYR A 386 10.82 -5.63 -16.41
N ARG A 387 10.08 -6.34 -17.27
CA ARG A 387 10.28 -7.76 -17.54
C ARG A 387 10.77 -7.94 -18.97
N ASP A 388 11.61 -8.94 -19.18
CA ASP A 388 12.03 -9.34 -20.52
C ASP A 388 10.94 -10.15 -21.25
N ALA A 389 11.24 -10.59 -22.47
CA ALA A 389 10.31 -11.37 -23.28
C ALA A 389 10.05 -12.79 -22.71
N GLN A 390 10.83 -13.22 -21.73
CA GLN A 390 10.66 -14.49 -21.01
C GLN A 390 9.83 -14.30 -19.73
N GLY A 391 9.53 -13.05 -19.36
CA GLY A 391 8.79 -12.68 -18.15
C GLY A 391 9.68 -12.48 -16.93
N GLU A 392 11.00 -12.54 -17.07
CA GLU A 392 11.95 -12.39 -15.97
C GLU A 392 12.22 -10.91 -15.69
N LEU A 393 12.43 -10.55 -14.42
CA LEU A 393 12.71 -9.18 -14.00
C LEU A 393 14.08 -8.74 -14.51
N THR A 394 14.14 -7.60 -15.20
CA THR A 394 15.40 -7.09 -15.77
C THR A 394 16.27 -6.39 -14.73
N GLY A 395 15.69 -5.97 -13.59
CA GLY A 395 16.34 -5.09 -12.62
C GLY A 395 16.46 -3.64 -13.10
N GLU A 396 15.60 -3.22 -14.04
CA GLU A 396 15.49 -1.83 -14.50
C GLU A 396 14.09 -1.27 -14.22
N PHE A 397 14.01 -0.02 -13.76
CA PHE A 397 12.76 0.72 -13.59
C PHE A 397 12.51 1.77 -14.69
N LYS A 398 13.57 2.27 -15.30
CA LYS A 398 13.66 3.33 -16.33
C LYS A 398 12.95 4.62 -15.92
N PRO A 399 13.40 5.29 -14.84
CA PRO A 399 12.71 6.45 -14.28
C PRO A 399 12.48 7.60 -15.28
N GLY A 400 13.38 7.76 -16.25
CA GLY A 400 13.27 8.81 -17.29
C GLY A 400 12.37 8.47 -18.48
N ASN A 401 11.88 7.24 -18.62
CA ASN A 401 11.01 6.86 -19.73
C ASN A 401 9.61 7.46 -19.57
N SER A 402 8.96 7.84 -20.68
CA SER A 402 7.56 8.26 -20.67
C SER A 402 6.64 7.10 -20.33
N VAL A 403 5.58 7.40 -19.58
CA VAL A 403 4.51 6.44 -19.25
C VAL A 403 3.44 6.43 -20.35
N THR A 404 3.05 5.25 -20.82
CA THR A 404 1.93 5.04 -21.76
C THR A 404 0.58 5.01 -21.05
N TYR A 405 -0.51 5.20 -21.79
CA TYR A 405 -1.88 5.04 -21.26
C TYR A 405 -2.11 3.64 -20.66
N ALA A 406 -1.52 2.60 -21.23
CA ALA A 406 -1.59 1.22 -20.72
C ALA A 406 -0.86 1.06 -19.38
N GLU A 407 0.33 1.64 -19.25
CA GLU A 407 1.12 1.61 -18.01
C GLU A 407 0.45 2.40 -16.89
N ILE A 408 -0.06 3.61 -17.17
CA ILE A 408 -0.81 4.36 -16.14
C ILE A 408 -2.13 3.68 -15.82
N ALA A 409 -2.78 2.99 -16.77
CA ALA A 409 -3.99 2.22 -16.47
C ALA A 409 -3.72 1.10 -15.46
N LYS A 410 -2.62 0.34 -15.63
CA LYS A 410 -2.17 -0.64 -14.62
C LYS A 410 -1.95 0.03 -13.27
N MET A 411 -1.10 1.07 -13.25
CA MET A 411 -0.73 1.75 -12.00
C MET A 411 -1.95 2.32 -11.29
N ALA A 412 -2.87 2.98 -12.00
CA ALA A 412 -4.06 3.57 -11.40
C ALA A 412 -5.05 2.51 -10.90
N VAL A 413 -5.26 1.41 -11.64
CA VAL A 413 -6.14 0.31 -11.21
C VAL A 413 -5.61 -0.31 -9.93
N GLU A 414 -4.32 -0.67 -9.89
CA GLU A 414 -3.73 -1.33 -8.72
C GLU A 414 -3.61 -0.37 -7.53
N ALA A 415 -3.19 0.88 -7.76
CA ALA A 415 -3.07 1.89 -6.72
C ALA A 415 -4.43 2.30 -6.11
N ALA A 416 -5.52 2.17 -6.87
CA ALA A 416 -6.87 2.37 -6.37
C ALA A 416 -7.48 1.08 -5.79
N GLY A 417 -6.69 0.01 -5.62
CA GLY A 417 -7.16 -1.25 -5.07
C GLY A 417 -8.07 -2.07 -5.96
N LEU A 418 -8.22 -1.67 -7.21
CA LEU A 418 -9.08 -2.36 -8.18
C LEU A 418 -8.33 -3.54 -8.81
N MET A 419 -9.09 -4.47 -9.39
CA MET A 419 -8.53 -5.61 -10.11
C MET A 419 -8.72 -5.49 -11.62
N PRO A 420 -7.76 -6.00 -12.43
CA PRO A 420 -7.97 -6.17 -13.85
C PRO A 420 -9.14 -7.16 -14.11
N ARG A 421 -9.97 -6.87 -15.11
CA ARG A 421 -11.04 -7.79 -15.50
C ARG A 421 -10.49 -9.03 -16.20
N ILE A 422 -10.90 -10.21 -15.72
CA ILE A 422 -10.49 -11.50 -16.26
C ILE A 422 -11.58 -12.05 -17.20
N GLY A 423 -11.19 -12.39 -18.44
CA GLY A 423 -12.08 -13.03 -19.41
C GLY A 423 -13.05 -12.10 -20.15
N SER A 424 -13.01 -10.80 -19.88
CA SER A 424 -13.73 -9.76 -20.62
C SER A 424 -12.75 -8.98 -21.51
N LEU A 425 -13.12 -8.75 -22.77
CA LEU A 425 -12.34 -7.91 -23.69
C LEU A 425 -12.76 -6.44 -23.54
N PRO A 426 -11.81 -5.49 -23.48
CA PRO A 426 -12.13 -4.07 -23.46
C PRO A 426 -12.75 -3.62 -24.79
N ASN A 427 -13.56 -2.58 -24.72
CA ASN A 427 -14.09 -1.85 -25.87
C ASN A 427 -12.96 -1.20 -26.67
N ASN A 428 -11.93 -0.69 -25.99
CA ASN A 428 -10.73 -0.15 -26.60
C ASN A 428 -10.00 -1.22 -27.43
N ARG A 429 -9.93 -0.99 -28.74
CA ARG A 429 -9.37 -1.97 -29.67
C ARG A 429 -7.86 -2.17 -29.50
N SER A 430 -7.13 -1.10 -29.17
CA SER A 430 -5.67 -1.14 -29.02
C SER A 430 -5.23 -1.95 -27.79
N ALA A 431 -6.10 -2.14 -26.81
CA ALA A 431 -5.85 -2.91 -25.59
C ALA A 431 -6.16 -4.42 -25.71
N ARG A 432 -6.88 -4.86 -26.74
CA ARG A 432 -7.34 -6.25 -26.86
C ARG A 432 -6.18 -7.22 -27.08
N GLY A 433 -6.15 -8.32 -26.33
CA GLY A 433 -5.20 -9.40 -26.53
C GLY A 433 -3.76 -9.10 -26.09
N GLN A 434 -3.54 -8.00 -25.37
CA GLN A 434 -2.26 -7.66 -24.75
C GLN A 434 -2.36 -7.61 -23.22
N TRP A 435 -1.22 -7.46 -22.55
CA TRP A 435 -1.09 -7.50 -21.08
C TRP A 435 -1.97 -6.46 -20.36
N SER A 436 -2.26 -5.32 -20.99
CA SER A 436 -3.07 -4.23 -20.42
C SER A 436 -4.58 -4.46 -20.54
N SER A 437 -5.02 -5.49 -21.27
CA SER A 437 -6.43 -5.73 -21.62
C SER A 437 -7.37 -5.71 -20.41
N GLY A 438 -6.98 -6.38 -19.32
CA GLY A 438 -7.80 -6.46 -18.11
C GLY A 438 -7.88 -5.13 -17.33
N TYR A 439 -6.79 -4.38 -17.30
CA TYR A 439 -6.74 -3.06 -16.64
C TYR A 439 -7.60 -2.04 -17.37
N ILE A 440 -7.50 -2.00 -18.71
CA ILE A 440 -8.32 -1.11 -19.53
C ILE A 440 -9.80 -1.46 -19.40
N ALA A 441 -10.16 -2.76 -19.40
CA ALA A 441 -11.54 -3.17 -19.17
C ALA A 441 -12.05 -2.77 -17.78
N ALA A 442 -11.20 -2.80 -16.74
CA ALA A 442 -11.57 -2.32 -15.41
C ALA A 442 -11.88 -0.81 -15.40
N LEU A 443 -11.06 -0.01 -16.08
CA LEU A 443 -11.27 1.44 -16.17
C LEU A 443 -12.50 1.81 -17.01
N GLU A 444 -12.78 1.07 -18.07
CA GLU A 444 -14.00 1.23 -18.86
C GLU A 444 -15.26 0.96 -18.02
N GLU A 445 -15.25 -0.10 -17.20
CA GLU A 445 -16.36 -0.43 -16.32
C GLU A 445 -16.50 0.55 -15.15
N ARG A 446 -15.37 1.03 -14.62
CA ARG A 446 -15.33 2.10 -13.61
C ARG A 446 -15.89 3.42 -14.15
N GLY A 447 -15.96 3.59 -15.47
CA GLY A 447 -16.45 4.80 -16.12
C GLY A 447 -15.40 5.91 -16.22
N VAL A 448 -14.11 5.57 -16.19
CA VAL A 448 -13.03 6.56 -16.39
C VAL A 448 -13.13 7.17 -17.79
N SER A 449 -13.27 8.48 -17.84
CA SER A 449 -13.76 9.22 -19.00
C SER A 449 -12.84 9.12 -20.21
N LEU A 450 -11.52 9.06 -20.02
CA LEU A 450 -10.55 8.87 -21.11
C LEU A 450 -10.73 7.52 -21.84
N PHE A 451 -11.27 6.51 -21.16
CA PHE A 451 -11.49 5.18 -21.72
C PHE A 451 -12.93 4.97 -22.23
N ALA A 452 -13.80 5.98 -22.13
CA ALA A 452 -15.17 5.91 -22.63
C ALA A 452 -15.26 5.74 -24.17
N SER A 453 -14.23 6.17 -24.90
CA SER A 453 -14.15 6.00 -26.36
C SER A 453 -13.19 4.88 -26.76
N SER A 454 -13.56 4.08 -27.77
CA SER A 454 -12.70 2.99 -28.28
C SER A 454 -11.52 3.43 -29.15
N GLY A 455 -11.35 4.74 -29.36
CA GLY A 455 -10.39 5.32 -30.31
C GLY A 455 -9.01 5.68 -29.74
N LEU A 456 -8.86 5.69 -28.40
CA LEU A 456 -7.58 5.96 -27.75
C LEU A 456 -6.58 4.82 -27.99
N ASP A 457 -5.39 5.12 -28.52
CA ASP A 457 -4.30 4.15 -28.57
C ASP A 457 -3.58 4.09 -27.22
N VAL A 458 -3.81 3.00 -26.48
CA VAL A 458 -3.31 2.84 -25.12
C VAL A 458 -1.78 2.66 -25.06
N ASN A 459 -1.14 2.40 -26.19
CA ASN A 459 0.31 2.16 -26.25
C ASN A 459 1.11 3.46 -26.48
N THR A 460 0.42 4.59 -26.62
CA THR A 460 1.05 5.90 -26.79
C THR A 460 1.35 6.56 -25.43
N PRO A 461 2.39 7.42 -25.34
CA PRO A 461 2.67 8.19 -24.13
C PRO A 461 1.48 9.02 -23.65
N ALA A 462 1.18 8.93 -22.36
CA ALA A 462 0.13 9.71 -21.70
C ALA A 462 0.64 11.12 -21.33
N PRO A 463 -0.11 12.18 -21.66
CA PRO A 463 0.17 13.53 -21.15
C PRO A 463 0.05 13.63 -19.63
N ARG A 464 0.79 14.55 -19.01
CA ARG A 464 0.75 14.86 -17.56
C ARG A 464 -0.69 15.04 -17.05
N GLY A 465 -1.49 15.85 -17.73
CA GLY A 465 -2.89 16.10 -17.35
C GLY A 465 -3.78 14.86 -17.52
N ALA A 466 -3.50 14.01 -18.51
CA ALA A 466 -4.23 12.76 -18.70
C ALA A 466 -3.94 11.78 -17.55
N VAL A 467 -2.69 11.69 -17.10
CA VAL A 467 -2.30 10.87 -15.94
C VAL A 467 -3.08 11.30 -14.69
N LEU A 468 -3.18 12.61 -14.42
CA LEU A 468 -3.98 13.11 -13.30
C LEU A 468 -5.45 12.76 -13.42
N GLN A 469 -6.06 12.96 -14.59
CA GLN A 469 -7.47 12.64 -14.79
C GLN A 469 -7.75 11.14 -14.59
N ILE A 470 -6.88 10.27 -15.13
CA ILE A 470 -7.01 8.82 -14.95
C ILE A 470 -6.91 8.46 -13.47
N ILE A 471 -5.91 8.97 -12.75
CA ILE A 471 -5.75 8.67 -11.31
C ILE A 471 -6.98 9.14 -10.54
N LEU A 472 -7.36 10.43 -10.63
CA LEU A 472 -8.48 10.99 -9.87
C LEU A 472 -9.78 10.21 -10.08
N GLU A 473 -10.16 9.97 -11.34
CA GLU A 473 -11.40 9.24 -11.66
C GLU A 473 -11.34 7.77 -11.22
N THR A 474 -10.15 7.14 -11.29
CA THR A 474 -10.00 5.74 -10.85
C THR A 474 -10.19 5.60 -9.35
N PHE A 475 -9.64 6.53 -8.57
CA PHE A 475 -9.85 6.67 -7.12
C PHE A 475 -11.26 7.18 -6.76
N GLY A 476 -12.14 7.38 -7.74
CA GLY A 476 -13.53 7.80 -7.52
C GLY A 476 -13.71 9.27 -7.18
N GLN A 477 -12.69 10.09 -7.37
CA GLN A 477 -12.73 11.50 -7.06
C GLN A 477 -13.49 12.30 -8.11
N THR A 478 -14.23 13.31 -7.66
CA THR A 478 -14.93 14.23 -8.56
C THR A 478 -13.97 15.32 -9.02
N ILE A 479 -13.78 15.45 -10.33
CA ILE A 479 -12.95 16.50 -10.91
C ILE A 479 -13.75 17.81 -10.94
N ALA A 480 -13.23 18.84 -10.29
CA ALA A 480 -13.85 20.16 -10.27
C ALA A 480 -13.77 20.85 -11.64
N SER A 481 -14.75 21.70 -11.94
CA SER A 481 -14.71 22.57 -13.12
C SER A 481 -13.51 23.51 -13.04
N ALA A 482 -12.71 23.54 -14.11
CA ALA A 482 -11.52 24.39 -14.19
C ALA A 482 -11.88 25.88 -14.07
N GLN A 483 -11.16 26.60 -13.23
CA GLN A 483 -11.25 28.06 -13.08
C GLN A 483 -10.12 28.77 -13.84
N GLY A 484 -8.99 28.09 -14.07
CA GLY A 484 -7.76 28.65 -14.58
C GLY A 484 -6.98 29.44 -13.51
N GLY A 485 -5.72 29.74 -13.83
CA GLY A 485 -4.92 30.71 -13.06
C GLY A 485 -4.10 30.14 -11.90
N MET A 486 -4.19 28.83 -11.59
CA MET A 486 -3.24 28.17 -10.69
C MET A 486 -1.83 28.08 -11.29
N TYR A 487 -1.75 27.98 -12.62
CA TYR A 487 -0.51 27.99 -13.39
C TYR A 487 -0.66 28.92 -14.60
N SER A 488 0.43 29.55 -15.02
CA SER A 488 0.41 30.49 -16.15
C SER A 488 0.10 29.84 -17.50
N ASP A 489 0.30 28.53 -17.64
CA ASP A 489 0.01 27.74 -18.84
C ASP A 489 -1.27 26.88 -18.72
N VAL A 490 -2.11 27.15 -17.71
CA VAL A 490 -3.38 26.45 -17.48
C VAL A 490 -4.52 27.48 -17.36
N SER A 491 -5.32 27.59 -18.42
CA SER A 491 -6.61 28.30 -18.44
C SER A 491 -7.77 27.31 -18.25
N ALA A 492 -8.99 27.83 -18.00
CA ALA A 492 -10.19 27.00 -17.86
C ALA A 492 -10.49 26.11 -19.09
N GLU A 493 -10.05 26.53 -20.27
CA GLU A 493 -10.22 25.82 -21.55
C GLU A 493 -9.05 24.87 -21.85
N THR A 494 -7.99 24.89 -21.04
CA THR A 494 -6.83 24.04 -21.25
C THR A 494 -7.22 22.58 -21.04
N LYS A 495 -6.78 21.71 -21.95
CA LYS A 495 -7.08 20.28 -21.84
C LYS A 495 -6.58 19.74 -20.49
N PHE A 496 -7.45 19.05 -19.76
CA PHE A 496 -7.20 18.51 -18.42
C PHE A 496 -7.10 19.54 -17.29
N ALA A 497 -7.45 20.82 -17.52
CA ALA A 497 -7.32 21.86 -16.50
C ALA A 497 -8.02 21.52 -15.17
N GLY A 498 -9.22 20.94 -15.22
CA GLY A 498 -9.94 20.54 -14.00
C GLY A 498 -9.16 19.51 -13.18
N ALA A 499 -8.60 18.48 -13.85
CA ALA A 499 -7.80 17.46 -13.18
C ALA A 499 -6.51 18.03 -12.58
N VAL A 500 -5.87 18.98 -13.29
CA VAL A 500 -4.68 19.68 -12.79
C VAL A 500 -5.00 20.47 -11.53
N GLU A 501 -6.06 21.27 -11.56
CA GLU A 501 -6.45 22.12 -10.44
C GLU A 501 -6.93 21.30 -9.23
N THR A 502 -7.71 20.24 -9.45
CA THR A 502 -8.13 19.31 -8.38
C THR A 502 -6.91 18.65 -7.73
N ALA A 503 -6.01 18.04 -8.50
CA ALA A 503 -4.82 17.39 -7.95
C ALA A 503 -3.85 18.36 -7.25
N THR A 504 -3.80 19.62 -7.71
CA THR A 504 -3.01 20.67 -7.05
C THR A 504 -3.62 21.05 -5.70
N SER A 505 -4.94 21.26 -5.66
CA SER A 505 -5.68 21.55 -4.42
C SER A 505 -5.57 20.42 -3.41
N ASP A 506 -5.52 19.17 -3.88
CA ASP A 506 -5.39 17.99 -3.03
C ASP A 506 -3.94 17.72 -2.56
N GLY A 507 -2.98 18.54 -2.99
CA GLY A 507 -1.57 18.40 -2.60
C GLY A 507 -0.83 17.26 -3.28
N ILE A 508 -1.41 16.66 -4.33
CA ILE A 508 -0.82 15.55 -5.07
C ILE A 508 0.32 16.04 -5.99
N VAL A 509 0.14 17.24 -6.57
CA VAL A 509 1.11 17.90 -7.46
C VAL A 509 1.33 19.36 -7.09
N SER A 510 2.49 19.90 -7.46
CA SER A 510 2.87 21.30 -7.21
C SER A 510 3.28 22.08 -8.47
N GLY A 511 3.24 21.47 -9.66
CA GLY A 511 3.74 22.07 -10.89
C GLY A 511 5.26 21.94 -11.03
N ASP A 512 5.85 22.71 -11.95
CA ASP A 512 7.30 22.68 -12.19
C ASP A 512 8.06 23.53 -11.16
N ASP A 513 9.05 22.94 -10.50
CA ASP A 513 9.84 23.64 -9.47
C ASP A 513 10.43 24.97 -9.98
N GLY A 514 10.15 26.04 -9.23
CA GLY A 514 10.62 27.39 -9.54
C GLY A 514 10.00 28.02 -10.79
N LYS A 515 8.98 27.39 -11.39
CA LYS A 515 8.26 27.89 -12.57
C LYS A 515 6.77 27.93 -12.29
N ASN A 516 6.11 28.98 -12.76
CA ASN A 516 4.65 29.09 -12.66
C ASN A 516 3.95 28.29 -13.80
N THR A 517 4.38 27.05 -14.08
CA THR A 517 3.89 26.23 -15.22
C THR A 517 3.65 24.76 -14.82
N PHE A 518 2.75 24.08 -15.52
CA PHE A 518 2.42 22.66 -15.29
C PHE A 518 2.69 21.74 -16.49
N ARG A 519 2.55 22.24 -17.73
CA ARG A 519 2.70 21.53 -19.00
C ARG A 519 1.71 20.35 -19.18
N PRO A 520 0.39 20.58 -19.11
CA PRO A 520 -0.61 19.50 -19.02
C PRO A 520 -0.65 18.56 -20.23
N THR A 521 -0.20 19.00 -21.40
CA THR A 521 -0.19 18.22 -22.64
C THR A 521 1.15 17.52 -22.93
N ALA A 522 2.19 17.79 -22.14
CA ALA A 522 3.50 17.15 -22.31
C ALA A 522 3.49 15.72 -21.76
N PRO A 523 4.26 14.78 -22.33
CA PRO A 523 4.49 13.47 -21.73
C PRO A 523 5.11 13.59 -20.33
N ILE A 524 4.84 12.61 -19.47
CA ILE A 524 5.38 12.50 -18.12
C ILE A 524 6.26 11.27 -17.99
N ASN A 525 7.35 11.39 -17.23
CA ASN A 525 8.23 10.25 -17.00
C ASN A 525 7.73 9.35 -15.85
N ARG A 526 8.31 8.15 -15.75
CA ARG A 526 7.97 7.12 -14.77
C ARG A 526 8.26 7.55 -13.33
N ALA A 527 9.35 8.27 -13.07
CA ALA A 527 9.66 8.77 -11.72
C ALA A 527 8.64 9.79 -11.21
N GLU A 528 8.26 10.76 -12.06
CA GLU A 528 7.23 11.74 -11.76
C GLU A 528 5.88 11.07 -11.56
N THR A 529 5.53 10.10 -12.41
CA THR A 529 4.29 9.34 -12.27
C THR A 529 4.26 8.53 -10.97
N ALA A 530 5.37 7.90 -10.58
CA ALA A 530 5.47 7.18 -9.31
C ALA A 530 5.18 8.09 -8.11
N LYS A 531 5.75 9.30 -8.09
CA LYS A 531 5.44 10.30 -7.06
C LYS A 531 3.95 10.65 -7.03
N ILE A 532 3.35 10.91 -8.19
CA ILE A 532 1.92 11.27 -8.29
C ILE A 532 1.03 10.13 -7.78
N VAL A 533 1.28 8.89 -8.22
CA VAL A 533 0.49 7.72 -7.80
C VAL A 533 0.62 7.49 -6.30
N ARG A 534 1.85 7.53 -5.76
CA ARG A 534 2.08 7.43 -4.32
C ARG A 534 1.35 8.53 -3.55
N ASN A 535 1.44 9.77 -4.02
CA ASN A 535 0.77 10.89 -3.34
C ASN A 535 -0.75 10.75 -3.39
N ALA A 536 -1.32 10.21 -4.47
CA ALA A 536 -2.74 9.91 -4.54
C ALA A 536 -3.15 8.81 -3.55
N MET A 537 -2.37 7.72 -3.43
CA MET A 537 -2.57 6.67 -2.42
C MET A 537 -2.47 7.20 -0.99
N MET A 538 -1.60 8.18 -0.76
CA MET A 538 -1.46 8.83 0.55
C MET A 538 -2.50 9.92 0.79
N LYS A 539 -3.41 10.16 -0.16
CA LYS A 539 -4.43 11.23 -0.07
C LYS A 539 -5.84 10.67 -0.02
N TYR A 540 -6.08 9.54 -0.69
CA TYR A 540 -7.38 8.85 -0.81
C TYR A 540 -7.20 7.36 -0.53
#